data_AF-A0A3N7DM46-F1
#
_entry.id   AF-A0A3N7DM46-F1
#
_cell.length_a   1.000
_cell.length_b   1.000
_cell.length_c   1.000
_cell.angle_alpha   90.00
_cell.angle_beta   90.00
_cell.angle_gamma   90.00
#
_symmetry.space_group_name_H-M   'P 1'
#
loop_
_entity.id
_entity.type
_entity.pdbx_description
1 polymer ?
#
loop_
_entity_poly.entity_id
_entity_poly.type
_entity_poly.pdbx_seq_one_letter_code
_entity_poly.pdbx_strand_id
1 'polypeptide(L)'
;MELTKKYANPEEMLEGLLLKDINALEAFYYKYSGKLYGIIAVVFESHEARISVLQRAILRIWSDTNQYDPEKEKFFTWMLKIVRESISQEFLSSDIDAQSIYDHGELSKIIEPCDYPVFFRTFFFNTPINEIAEELSLTPFEAQKSLYQAIDNLKKHFAQFVDQ
;
A
#
# COMPACT_ATOMS: atom_id res chain seq x y z
N MET A 1 19.42 21.36 -3.80
CA MET A 1 19.00 21.72 -2.43
C MET A 1 17.99 22.88 -2.37
N GLU A 2 17.79 23.66 -3.45
CA GLU A 2 16.73 24.69 -3.50
C GLU A 2 15.34 24.15 -3.95
N LEU A 3 15.30 23.09 -4.75
CA LEU A 3 14.05 22.51 -5.29
C LEU A 3 13.11 21.97 -4.20
N THR A 4 13.66 21.41 -3.12
CA THR A 4 12.88 20.88 -1.99
C THR A 4 12.22 21.96 -1.14
N LYS A 5 12.65 23.22 -1.25
CA LYS A 5 12.01 24.34 -0.52
C LYS A 5 10.68 24.76 -1.15
N LYS A 6 10.55 24.73 -2.49
CA LYS A 6 9.32 25.12 -3.21
C LYS A 6 8.16 24.13 -3.01
N TYR A 7 8.46 22.86 -2.73
CA TYR A 7 7.47 21.80 -2.53
C TYR A 7 7.55 21.19 -1.13
N ALA A 8 7.97 21.97 -0.14
CA ALA A 8 8.05 21.51 1.23
C ALA A 8 6.64 21.21 1.81
N ASN A 9 5.66 22.04 1.45
CA ASN A 9 4.25 21.87 1.80
C ASN A 9 3.57 20.81 0.92
N PRO A 10 2.81 19.84 1.50
CA PRO A 10 1.98 18.91 0.73
C PRO A 10 1.02 19.55 -0.28
N GLU A 11 0.45 20.73 0.01
CA GLU A 11 -0.49 21.40 -0.92
C GLU A 11 0.21 21.91 -2.18
N GLU A 12 1.34 22.60 -2.03
CA GLU A 12 2.16 23.07 -3.16
C GLU A 12 2.69 21.91 -4.00
N MET A 13 3.07 20.81 -3.34
CA MET A 13 3.48 19.58 -4.02
C MET A 13 2.33 19.01 -4.85
N LEU A 14 1.13 18.94 -4.28
CA LEU A 14 -0.05 18.44 -4.99
C LEU A 14 -0.38 19.32 -6.20
N GLU A 15 -0.36 20.64 -6.06
CA GLU A 15 -0.56 21.58 -7.17
C GLU A 15 0.49 21.39 -8.26
N GLY A 16 1.76 21.23 -7.88
CA GLY A 16 2.84 20.94 -8.82
C GLY A 16 2.65 19.60 -9.55
N LEU A 17 2.19 18.55 -8.87
CA LEU A 17 1.86 17.27 -9.47
C LEU A 17 0.68 17.39 -10.46
N LEU A 18 -0.35 18.19 -10.13
CA LEU A 18 -1.48 18.49 -11.03
C LEU A 18 -1.03 19.21 -12.30
N LEU A 19 -0.12 20.18 -12.16
CA LEU A 19 0.47 20.94 -13.27
C LEU A 19 1.53 20.17 -14.06
N LYS A 20 1.79 18.91 -13.69
CA LYS A 20 2.83 18.07 -14.28
C LYS A 20 4.23 18.71 -14.21
N ASP A 21 4.54 19.41 -13.12
CA ASP A 21 5.89 19.95 -12.85
C ASP A 21 6.84 18.84 -12.36
N ILE A 22 7.89 18.56 -13.15
CA ILE A 22 8.89 17.52 -12.85
C ILE A 22 9.56 17.76 -11.49
N ASN A 23 9.76 19.01 -11.08
CA ASN A 23 10.37 19.33 -9.79
C ASN A 23 9.46 18.93 -8.63
N ALA A 24 8.14 18.99 -8.82
CA ALA A 24 7.18 18.52 -7.83
C ALA A 24 7.22 16.99 -7.70
N LEU A 25 7.37 16.29 -8.83
CA LEU A 25 7.55 14.83 -8.85
C LEU A 25 8.85 14.40 -8.16
N GLU A 26 9.95 15.13 -8.37
CA GLU A 26 11.22 14.86 -7.70
C GLU A 26 11.12 15.08 -6.18
N ALA A 27 10.50 16.19 -5.76
CA ALA A 27 10.26 16.45 -4.34
C ALA A 27 9.34 15.41 -3.70
N PHE A 28 8.30 14.99 -4.43
CA PHE A 28 7.41 13.90 -4.04
C PHE A 28 8.18 12.60 -3.85
N TYR A 29 9.01 12.24 -4.83
CA TYR A 29 9.84 11.05 -4.78
C TYR A 29 10.74 11.08 -3.54
N TYR A 30 11.45 12.18 -3.30
CA TYR A 30 12.32 12.33 -2.13
C TYR A 30 11.54 12.17 -0.81
N LYS A 31 10.33 12.72 -0.72
CA LYS A 31 9.53 12.75 0.51
C LYS A 31 8.80 11.43 0.82
N TYR A 32 8.30 10.75 -0.21
CA TYR A 32 7.39 9.62 -0.04
C TYR A 32 7.95 8.27 -0.49
N SER A 33 8.94 8.22 -1.39
CA SER A 33 9.44 6.94 -1.92
C SER A 33 9.87 5.97 -0.82
N GLY A 34 10.60 6.42 0.20
CA GLY A 34 11.01 5.58 1.33
C GLY A 34 9.83 5.02 2.13
N LYS A 35 8.80 5.83 2.39
CA LYS A 35 7.60 5.40 3.13
C LYS A 35 6.80 4.37 2.32
N LEU A 36 6.59 4.65 1.04
CA LEU A 36 5.87 3.73 0.15
C LEU A 36 6.67 2.43 -0.04
N TYR A 37 8.00 2.53 -0.19
CA TYR A 37 8.88 1.37 -0.29
C TYR A 37 8.83 0.50 0.97
N GLY A 38 8.86 1.09 2.17
CA GLY A 38 8.74 0.34 3.42
C GLY A 38 7.46 -0.48 3.49
N ILE A 39 6.32 0.09 3.04
CA ILE A 39 5.04 -0.63 2.97
C ILE A 39 5.09 -1.78 1.97
N ILE A 40 5.65 -1.52 0.77
CA ILE A 40 5.80 -2.56 -0.26
C ILE A 40 6.75 -3.66 0.22
N ALA A 41 7.76 -3.31 1.03
CA ALA A 41 8.74 -4.24 1.56
C ALA A 41 8.20 -5.20 2.61
N VAL A 42 7.12 -4.83 3.29
CA VAL A 42 6.40 -5.77 4.15
C VAL A 42 5.78 -6.90 3.30
N VAL A 43 5.37 -6.59 2.07
CA VAL A 43 4.68 -7.53 1.18
C VAL A 43 5.67 -8.35 0.35
N PHE A 44 6.66 -7.72 -0.31
CA PHE A 44 7.57 -8.44 -1.21
C PHE A 44 8.98 -8.57 -0.63
N GLU A 45 9.52 -9.79 -0.66
CA GLU A 45 10.94 -10.05 -0.37
C GLU A 45 11.84 -9.60 -1.54
N SER A 46 11.44 -9.94 -2.77
CA SER A 46 12.21 -9.62 -3.98
C SER A 46 12.40 -8.11 -4.15
N HIS A 47 13.67 -7.69 -4.14
CA HIS A 47 14.02 -6.29 -4.38
C HIS A 47 13.51 -5.79 -5.74
N GLU A 48 13.54 -6.64 -6.77
CA GLU A 48 13.05 -6.32 -8.11
C GLU A 48 11.54 -6.03 -8.09
N ALA A 49 10.75 -6.91 -7.46
CA ALA A 49 9.31 -6.70 -7.31
C ALA A 49 9.00 -5.41 -6.53
N ARG A 50 9.75 -5.14 -5.45
CA ARG A 50 9.59 -3.90 -4.68
C ARG A 50 9.82 -2.64 -5.52
N ILE A 51 10.87 -2.64 -6.33
CA ILE A 51 11.20 -1.50 -7.20
C ILE A 51 10.16 -1.35 -8.32
N SER A 52 9.76 -2.46 -8.95
CA SER A 52 8.69 -2.50 -9.98
C SER A 52 7.39 -1.87 -9.46
N VAL A 53 6.91 -2.34 -8.30
CA VAL A 53 5.70 -1.84 -7.66
C VAL A 53 5.82 -0.37 -7.28
N LEU A 54 6.95 0.05 -6.70
CA LEU A 54 7.15 1.45 -6.31
C LEU A 54 7.12 2.37 -7.54
N GLN A 55 7.84 2.02 -8.60
CA GLN A 55 7.88 2.81 -9.83
C GLN A 55 6.49 2.93 -10.46
N ARG A 56 5.76 1.81 -10.55
CA ARG A 56 4.38 1.78 -11.04
C ARG A 56 3.48 2.70 -10.21
N ALA A 57 3.54 2.60 -8.88
CA ALA A 57 2.73 3.40 -7.99
C ALA A 57 3.03 4.90 -8.12
N ILE A 58 4.31 5.29 -8.20
CA ILE A 58 4.70 6.70 -8.39
C ILE A 58 4.21 7.24 -9.73
N LEU A 59 4.35 6.47 -10.81
CA LEU A 59 3.85 6.87 -12.13
C LEU A 59 2.33 7.01 -12.15
N ARG A 60 1.61 6.14 -11.45
CA ARG A 60 0.15 6.23 -11.29
C ARG A 60 -0.26 7.43 -10.44
N ILE A 61 0.41 7.67 -9.32
CA ILE A 61 0.17 8.86 -8.49
C ILE A 61 0.38 10.12 -9.32
N TRP A 62 1.43 10.15 -10.14
CA TRP A 62 1.70 11.23 -11.08
C TRP A 62 0.62 11.36 -12.15
N SER A 63 0.19 10.28 -12.80
CA SER A 63 -0.82 10.36 -13.88
C SER A 63 -2.18 10.76 -13.33
N ASP A 64 -2.57 10.15 -12.21
CA ASP A 64 -3.94 10.15 -11.69
C ASP A 64 -4.16 11.24 -10.63
N THR A 65 -3.20 12.15 -10.41
CA THR A 65 -3.30 13.21 -9.38
C THR A 65 -4.59 14.03 -9.52
N ASN A 66 -5.11 14.21 -10.74
CA ASN A 66 -6.37 14.92 -11.01
C ASN A 66 -7.62 14.21 -10.47
N GLN A 67 -7.52 12.92 -10.15
CA GLN A 67 -8.61 12.14 -9.54
C GLN A 67 -8.60 12.22 -8.01
N TYR A 68 -7.54 12.79 -7.41
CA TYR A 68 -7.49 13.00 -5.98
C TYR A 68 -8.50 14.06 -5.55
N ASP A 69 -9.25 13.74 -4.50
CA ASP A 69 -10.28 14.58 -3.93
C ASP A 69 -10.02 14.76 -2.42
N PRO A 70 -9.57 15.94 -1.98
CA PRO A 70 -9.24 16.19 -0.58
C PRO A 70 -10.46 16.18 0.35
N GLU A 71 -11.69 16.30 -0.17
CA GLU A 71 -12.91 16.20 0.65
C GLU A 71 -13.25 14.74 0.99
N LYS A 72 -12.81 13.78 0.16
CA LYS A 72 -13.10 12.34 0.35
C LYS A 72 -12.08 11.65 1.23
N GLU A 73 -10.80 11.93 1.05
CA GLU A 73 -9.74 11.27 1.81
C GLU A 73 -8.45 12.09 1.86
N LYS A 74 -7.57 11.75 2.82
CA LYS A 74 -6.24 12.37 2.90
C LYS A 74 -5.37 11.89 1.74
N PHE A 75 -4.50 12.77 1.23
CA PHE A 75 -3.58 12.45 0.13
C PHE A 75 -2.76 11.18 0.37
N PHE A 76 -2.25 10.98 1.59
CA PHE A 76 -1.52 9.75 1.92
C PHE A 76 -2.38 8.49 1.79
N THR A 77 -3.63 8.54 2.23
CA THR A 77 -4.57 7.41 2.08
C THR A 77 -4.84 7.09 0.61
N TRP A 78 -5.04 8.12 -0.22
CA TRP A 78 -5.22 7.95 -1.65
C TRP A 78 -3.99 7.31 -2.32
N MET A 79 -2.78 7.74 -1.96
CA MET A 79 -1.55 7.10 -2.43
C MET A 79 -1.45 5.63 -2.02
N LEU A 80 -1.85 5.29 -0.79
CA LEU A 80 -1.85 3.89 -0.34
C LEU A 80 -2.80 3.01 -1.15
N LYS A 81 -3.94 3.55 -1.60
CA LYS A 81 -4.84 2.81 -2.52
C LYS A 81 -4.13 2.48 -3.83
N ILE A 82 -3.42 3.46 -4.41
CA ILE A 82 -2.64 3.24 -5.64
C ILE A 82 -1.51 2.24 -5.43
N VAL A 83 -0.78 2.32 -4.31
CA VAL A 83 0.26 1.33 -3.97
C VAL A 83 -0.34 -0.07 -3.87
N ARG A 84 -1.45 -0.22 -3.14
CA ARG A 84 -2.15 -1.49 -2.99
C ARG A 84 -2.60 -2.07 -4.32
N GLU A 85 -3.19 -1.27 -5.19
CA GLU A 85 -3.55 -1.70 -6.55
C GLU A 85 -2.32 -2.08 -7.38
N SER A 86 -1.20 -1.38 -7.21
CA SER A 86 0.06 -1.69 -7.89
C SER A 86 0.68 -3.01 -7.41
N ILE A 87 0.51 -3.33 -6.12
CA ILE A 87 0.86 -4.63 -5.51
C ILE A 87 0.00 -5.73 -6.11
N SER A 88 -1.33 -5.53 -6.18
CA SER A 88 -2.25 -6.51 -6.76
C SER A 88 -1.91 -6.82 -8.23
N GLN A 89 -1.54 -5.79 -9.00
CA GLN A 89 -1.08 -5.98 -10.38
C GLN A 89 0.20 -6.81 -10.47
N GLU A 90 1.15 -6.62 -9.55
CA GLU A 90 2.39 -7.41 -9.53
C GLU A 90 2.12 -8.89 -9.23
N PHE A 91 1.15 -9.19 -8.36
CA PHE A 91 0.73 -10.58 -8.12
C PHE A 91 0.17 -11.24 -9.37
N LEU A 92 -0.69 -10.51 -10.09
CA LEU A 92 -1.31 -11.02 -11.31
C LEU A 92 -0.31 -11.20 -12.46
N SER A 93 0.79 -10.43 -12.50
CA SER A 93 1.77 -10.50 -13.58
C SER A 93 2.89 -11.52 -13.38
N SER A 94 3.12 -11.97 -12.15
CA SER A 94 4.37 -12.64 -11.78
C SER A 94 4.19 -14.12 -11.41
N ASP A 95 2.99 -14.69 -11.58
CA ASP A 95 2.61 -16.04 -11.13
C ASP A 95 3.02 -16.33 -9.67
N ILE A 96 3.09 -15.27 -8.84
CA ILE A 96 3.47 -15.41 -7.43
C ILE A 96 2.25 -15.94 -6.69
N ASP A 97 2.39 -17.13 -6.11
CA ASP A 97 1.36 -17.70 -5.26
C ASP A 97 1.18 -16.88 -3.98
N ALA A 98 -0.07 -16.64 -3.60
CA ALA A 98 -0.44 -15.88 -2.40
C ALA A 98 0.23 -16.42 -1.14
N GLN A 99 0.34 -17.75 -1.02
CA GLN A 99 0.97 -18.39 0.12
C GLN A 99 2.48 -18.14 0.16
N SER A 100 3.14 -18.16 -1.00
CA SER A 100 4.59 -17.86 -1.13
C SER A 100 4.96 -16.48 -0.57
N ILE A 101 4.10 -15.48 -0.76
CA ILE A 101 4.30 -14.12 -0.20
C ILE A 101 4.21 -14.12 1.32
N TYR A 102 3.26 -14.85 1.87
CA TYR A 102 3.15 -14.97 3.32
C TYR A 102 4.37 -15.68 3.90
N ASP A 103 4.73 -16.81 3.31
CA ASP A 103 5.78 -17.70 3.81
C ASP A 103 7.18 -17.07 3.74
N HIS A 104 7.42 -16.20 2.76
CA HIS A 104 8.75 -15.59 2.51
C HIS A 104 8.82 -14.09 2.82
N GLY A 105 7.68 -13.44 3.03
CA GLY A 105 7.61 -12.02 3.38
C GLY A 105 7.71 -11.74 4.88
N GLU A 106 7.81 -10.46 5.23
CA GLU A 106 7.73 -10.01 6.63
C GLU A 106 6.31 -10.16 7.22
N LEU A 107 5.30 -10.37 6.37
CA LEU A 107 3.91 -10.57 6.81
C LEU A 107 3.75 -11.78 7.74
N SER A 108 4.51 -12.86 7.58
CA SER A 108 4.48 -14.01 8.50
C SER A 108 4.91 -13.67 9.93
N LYS A 109 5.71 -12.62 10.10
CA LYS A 109 6.16 -12.13 11.43
C LYS A 109 5.15 -11.17 12.06
N ILE A 110 4.13 -10.74 11.32
CA ILE A 110 3.20 -9.68 11.71
C ILE A 110 1.77 -10.20 11.81
N ILE A 111 1.32 -10.97 10.82
CA ILE A 111 -0.04 -11.51 10.71
C ILE A 111 0.01 -13.00 10.99
N GLU A 112 -0.88 -13.48 11.85
CA GLU A 112 -1.00 -14.91 12.16
C GLU A 112 -1.43 -15.70 10.91
N PRO A 113 -1.00 -16.96 10.75
CA PRO A 113 -1.32 -17.74 9.55
C PRO A 113 -2.82 -17.92 9.31
N CYS A 114 -3.61 -17.98 10.39
CA CYS A 114 -5.07 -18.08 10.30
C CYS A 114 -5.73 -16.78 9.82
N ASP A 115 -5.07 -15.63 10.01
CA ASP A 115 -5.64 -14.32 9.68
C ASP A 115 -5.24 -13.81 8.30
N TYR A 116 -4.16 -14.37 7.75
CA TYR A 116 -3.65 -13.96 6.45
C TYR A 116 -4.64 -14.16 5.29
N PRO A 117 -5.35 -15.30 5.13
CA PRO A 117 -6.22 -15.52 3.97
C PRO A 117 -7.35 -14.50 3.85
N VAL A 118 -7.89 -14.05 4.99
CA VAL A 118 -8.92 -13.01 5.03
C VAL A 118 -8.31 -11.65 4.74
N PHE A 119 -7.22 -11.30 5.42
CA PHE A 119 -6.50 -10.04 5.18
C PHE A 119 -6.11 -9.88 3.71
N PHE A 120 -5.52 -10.91 3.12
CA PHE A 120 -5.02 -10.89 1.76
C PHE A 120 -6.13 -10.61 0.74
N ARG A 121 -7.25 -11.33 0.83
CA ARG A 121 -8.40 -11.16 -0.07
C ARG A 121 -9.06 -9.78 0.08
N THR A 122 -9.32 -9.35 1.31
CA THR A 122 -9.91 -8.02 1.55
C THR A 122 -8.97 -6.91 1.07
N PHE A 123 -7.70 -6.99 1.42
CA PHE A 123 -6.77 -5.90 1.20
C PHE A 123 -6.32 -5.82 -0.27
N PHE A 124 -5.91 -6.92 -0.89
CA PHE A 124 -5.36 -6.89 -2.24
C PHE A 124 -6.40 -7.09 -3.35
N PHE A 125 -7.52 -7.77 -3.06
CA PHE A 125 -8.53 -8.09 -4.09
C PHE A 125 -9.86 -7.36 -3.87
N ASN A 126 -9.98 -6.59 -2.79
CA ASN A 126 -11.25 -5.96 -2.39
C ASN A 126 -12.41 -6.98 -2.27
N THR A 127 -12.12 -8.25 -1.99
CA THR A 127 -13.15 -9.27 -1.85
C THR A 127 -14.03 -8.95 -0.64
N PRO A 128 -15.36 -8.90 -0.79
CA PRO A 128 -16.29 -8.68 0.33
C PRO A 128 -16.14 -9.74 1.42
N ILE A 129 -16.30 -9.34 2.69
CA ILE A 129 -16.17 -10.25 3.84
C ILE A 129 -17.11 -11.45 3.77
N ASN A 130 -18.32 -11.27 3.25
CA ASN A 130 -19.28 -12.36 3.12
C ASN A 130 -18.81 -13.42 2.11
N GLU A 131 -18.23 -12.99 0.98
CA GLU A 131 -17.69 -13.90 -0.03
C GLU A 131 -16.46 -14.64 0.50
N ILE A 132 -15.55 -13.94 1.19
CA ILE A 132 -14.41 -14.56 1.87
C ILE A 132 -14.87 -15.59 2.91
N ALA A 133 -15.90 -15.26 3.69
CA ALA A 133 -16.43 -16.15 4.71
C ALA A 133 -16.98 -17.44 4.09
N GLU A 134 -17.72 -17.34 2.98
CA GLU A 134 -18.19 -18.50 2.23
C GLU A 134 -17.04 -19.33 1.66
N GLU A 135 -16.06 -18.71 0.99
CA GLU A 135 -14.89 -19.38 0.41
C GLU A 135 -14.08 -20.16 1.45
N LEU A 136 -13.90 -19.59 2.64
CA LEU A 136 -13.07 -20.15 3.71
C LEU A 136 -13.87 -21.00 4.70
N SER A 137 -15.17 -21.23 4.44
CA SER A 137 -16.07 -21.94 5.35
C SER A 137 -16.09 -21.35 6.77
N LEU A 138 -16.06 -20.02 6.86
CA LEU A 138 -16.16 -19.22 8.09
C LEU A 138 -17.54 -18.55 8.19
N THR A 139 -17.88 -18.08 9.38
CA THR A 139 -18.97 -17.10 9.54
C THR A 139 -18.48 -15.68 9.19
N PRO A 140 -19.37 -14.76 8.76
CA PRO A 140 -18.99 -13.36 8.54
C PRO A 140 -18.35 -12.71 9.77
N PHE A 141 -18.78 -13.10 10.97
CA PHE A 141 -18.19 -12.62 12.22
C PHE A 141 -16.75 -13.10 12.41
N GLU A 142 -16.45 -14.36 12.14
CA GLU A 142 -15.09 -14.91 12.24
C GLU A 142 -14.16 -14.26 11.21
N ALA A 143 -14.61 -14.09 9.96
CA ALA A 143 -13.85 -13.37 8.95
C ALA A 143 -13.61 -11.90 9.36
N GLN A 144 -14.64 -11.20 9.86
CA GLN A 144 -14.50 -9.82 10.34
C GLN A 144 -13.49 -9.72 11.51
N LYS A 145 -13.55 -10.65 12.47
CA LYS A 145 -12.64 -10.72 13.62
C LYS A 145 -11.21 -10.96 13.16
N SER A 146 -11.02 -11.91 12.24
CA SER A 146 -9.73 -12.24 11.66
C SER A 146 -9.09 -11.04 10.94
N LEU A 147 -9.87 -10.32 10.13
CA LEU A 147 -9.41 -9.07 9.49
C LEU A 147 -9.00 -8.02 10.53
N TYR A 148 -9.79 -7.85 11.60
CA TYR A 148 -9.48 -6.91 12.66
C TYR A 148 -8.14 -7.25 13.36
N GLN A 149 -7.90 -8.52 13.65
CA GLN A 149 -6.65 -8.99 14.27
C GLN A 149 -5.43 -8.71 13.38
N ALA A 150 -5.53 -9.03 12.09
CA ALA A 150 -4.48 -8.72 11.12
C ALA A 150 -4.17 -7.21 11.05
N ILE A 151 -5.20 -6.37 10.97
CA ILE A 151 -5.04 -4.91 10.92
C ILE A 151 -4.44 -4.35 12.21
N ASP A 152 -4.87 -4.86 13.37
CA ASP A 152 -4.34 -4.42 14.66
C ASP A 152 -2.85 -4.75 14.82
N ASN A 153 -2.43 -5.94 14.38
CA ASN A 153 -1.02 -6.32 14.38
C ASN A 153 -0.18 -5.46 13.43
N LEU A 154 -0.68 -5.18 12.22
CA LEU A 154 0.00 -4.27 11.28
C LEU A 154 0.16 -2.87 11.88
N LYS A 155 -0.89 -2.33 12.53
CA LYS A 155 -0.82 -1.03 13.20
C LYS A 155 0.24 -1.00 14.28
N LYS A 156 0.31 -2.04 15.12
CA LYS A 156 1.34 -2.16 16.16
C LYS A 156 2.74 -2.24 15.56
N HIS A 157 2.92 -3.01 14.49
CA HIS A 157 4.20 -3.09 13.79
C HIS A 157 4.64 -1.73 13.25
N PHE A 158 3.78 -1.03 12.53
CA PHE A 158 4.14 0.29 11.96
C PHE A 158 4.28 1.39 13.01
N ALA A 159 3.57 1.33 14.14
CA ALA A 159 3.70 2.30 15.22
C ALA A 159 5.13 2.36 15.78
N GLN A 160 5.89 1.25 15.72
CA GLN A 160 7.28 1.19 16.17
C GLN A 160 8.25 2.00 15.29
N PHE A 161 7.83 2.37 14.07
CA PHE A 161 8.64 3.09 13.08
C PHE A 161 8.20 4.54 12.86
N VAL A 162 7.14 5.01 13.52
CA VAL A 162 6.60 6.38 13.36
C VAL A 162 7.29 7.40 14.28
N ASP A 163 8.03 6.94 15.29
CA ASP A 163 8.75 7.79 16.27
C ASP A 163 10.27 7.96 16.00
N GLN A 164 10.74 7.71 14.76
CA GLN A 164 12.15 7.88 14.36
C GLN A 164 12.35 8.87 13.21
#